data_AF-A0A7H8IVN3-F1
#
_entry.id   AF-A0A7H8IVN3-F1
#
_cell.length_a   1.000
_cell.length_b   1.000
_cell.length_c   1.000
_cell.angle_alpha   90.00
_cell.angle_beta   90.00
_cell.angle_gamma   90.00
#
_symmetry.space_group_name_H-M   'P 1'
#
loop_
_entity.id
_entity.type
_entity.pdbx_description
1 polymer ?
#
loop_
_entity_poly.entity_id
_entity_poly.type
_entity_poly.pdbx_seq_one_letter_code
_entity_poly.pdbx_strand_id
1 'polypeptide(L)'
;MQKLLWIAAAPRTRRSRTNRMLLSSGAGLHIITDPSAQPFDPAESRRSVSPQVGGDFKPPGRPEIAFLQFRQGAISPGPEGAASPAGLRLTYDENDGFFDHVIPAYAPAEDRGASTVDTTGELYPGSASQPAGPYGLGQRVPMLVVSPWSTGGYVCSQTLDHTSIIRLMEERFGVEEPNISRWRRAVCGDLTGAFDFARSDTKVPSLPDTDGYLPPDHDRHPDYVPTPPANPSLPHQESGLRRARPLPYDLSADATVANGSLRLDFANRGKAGAHFHVTSASHPDGPWGYTVEAGKHLSGTWGTAEGKDTYDVEVHGPGGFVRHLTGRITGRGPEVSARHVRATGEVELTLTNQGDTAVRLTVTDGYHHQKRAEYRLRPGGRAVHTVDTKRSHQWYDVSVASDGDSGYLRRLAGHVETGRAGTSDPALSAG
;
A
#
# COMPACT_ATOMS: atom_id res chain seq x y z
N MET A 1 -3.05 3.33 -8.60
CA MET A 1 -2.90 4.54 -9.42
C MET A 1 -1.53 4.52 -10.09
N GLN A 2 -1.44 4.21 -11.38
CA GLN A 2 -0.21 4.25 -12.18
C GLN A 2 -0.64 4.77 -13.56
N LYS A 3 -0.01 5.85 -14.04
CA LYS A 3 -0.24 6.41 -15.38
C LYS A 3 0.93 6.13 -16.31
N LEU A 4 0.65 5.71 -17.54
CA LEU A 4 1.53 5.77 -18.71
C LEU A 4 0.82 6.59 -19.80
N LEU A 5 1.45 7.68 -20.28
CA LEU A 5 0.91 8.52 -21.37
C LEU A 5 1.98 8.82 -22.42
N TRP A 6 1.59 8.82 -23.71
CA TRP A 6 2.39 9.22 -24.88
C TRP A 6 1.82 10.50 -25.56
N ILE A 7 2.69 11.25 -26.26
CA ILE A 7 2.55 12.67 -26.68
C ILE A 7 2.72 12.86 -28.21
N ALA A 8 2.14 13.94 -28.77
CA ALA A 8 2.43 14.50 -30.10
C ALA A 8 3.02 15.95 -30.01
N ALA A 9 3.82 16.36 -31.00
CA ALA A 9 4.89 17.38 -30.92
C ALA A 9 4.60 18.79 -31.52
N ALA A 10 5.38 19.83 -31.09
CA ALA A 10 6.13 20.88 -31.87
C ALA A 10 6.51 22.15 -30.99
N PRO A 11 7.19 23.26 -31.43
CA PRO A 11 8.53 23.64 -30.89
C PRO A 11 8.81 25.11 -30.39
N ARG A 12 9.82 25.21 -29.49
CA ARG A 12 10.93 26.21 -29.24
C ARG A 12 10.70 27.73 -29.01
N THR A 13 11.35 28.32 -27.96
CA THR A 13 12.54 29.25 -28.03
C THR A 13 13.14 29.78 -26.68
N ARG A 14 14.49 29.68 -26.55
CA ARG A 14 15.64 30.43 -25.90
C ARG A 14 15.63 31.41 -24.66
N ARG A 15 16.66 31.17 -23.79
CA ARG A 15 17.66 32.04 -23.03
C ARG A 15 17.14 32.88 -21.81
N SER A 16 17.85 33.19 -20.69
CA SER A 16 19.29 33.27 -20.29
C SER A 16 19.54 33.16 -18.75
N ARG A 17 20.82 33.10 -18.32
CA ARG A 17 21.41 32.78 -16.98
C ARG A 17 21.39 33.87 -15.88
N THR A 18 21.43 33.46 -14.58
CA THR A 18 22.39 33.94 -13.54
C THR A 18 22.46 32.94 -12.35
N ASN A 19 23.66 32.64 -11.82
CA ASN A 19 23.93 31.67 -10.74
C ASN A 19 23.74 32.26 -9.32
N ARG A 20 23.14 31.49 -8.42
CA ARG A 20 23.33 31.59 -6.96
C ARG A 20 23.34 30.17 -6.37
N MET A 21 24.35 29.87 -5.57
CA MET A 21 24.59 28.60 -4.90
C MET A 21 23.51 28.36 -3.84
N LEU A 22 22.71 27.31 -3.98
CA LEU A 22 21.70 26.85 -3.02
C LEU A 22 21.82 25.32 -2.91
N LEU A 23 21.87 24.82 -1.68
CA LEU A 23 21.82 23.41 -1.33
C LEU A 23 20.55 22.79 -1.94
N SER A 24 20.69 21.79 -2.83
CA SER A 24 19.54 21.07 -3.40
C SER A 24 19.29 19.77 -2.63
N SER A 25 18.14 19.69 -1.96
CA SER A 25 17.45 18.44 -1.65
C SER A 25 16.64 18.06 -2.89
N GLY A 26 16.82 16.85 -3.40
CA GLY A 26 16.06 16.35 -4.53
C GLY A 26 16.05 14.82 -4.57
N ALA A 27 14.92 14.26 -4.97
CA ALA A 27 14.75 12.81 -5.10
C ALA A 27 15.69 12.20 -6.14
N GLY A 28 16.56 11.31 -5.68
CA GLY A 28 17.49 10.51 -6.47
C GLY A 28 16.86 9.21 -6.99
N LEU A 29 17.06 8.95 -8.28
CA LEU A 29 16.68 7.68 -8.90
C LEU A 29 17.74 6.60 -8.64
N HIS A 30 17.32 5.45 -8.13
CA HIS A 30 18.18 4.31 -7.84
C HIS A 30 17.92 3.14 -8.78
N ILE A 31 18.97 2.74 -9.50
CA ILE A 31 19.00 1.56 -10.38
C ILE A 31 19.80 0.47 -9.66
N ILE A 32 19.18 -0.67 -9.39
CA ILE A 32 19.83 -1.81 -8.77
C ILE A 32 19.75 -2.99 -9.74
N THR A 33 20.91 -3.47 -10.17
CA THR A 33 21.07 -4.67 -10.99
C THR A 33 21.70 -5.77 -10.15
N ASP A 34 21.31 -7.00 -10.42
CA ASP A 34 21.76 -8.16 -9.67
C ASP A 34 22.30 -9.20 -10.66
N PRO A 35 23.63 -9.30 -10.83
CA PRO A 35 24.22 -10.25 -11.77
C PRO A 35 23.93 -11.68 -11.31
N SER A 36 23.42 -12.52 -12.19
CA SER A 36 23.30 -13.96 -11.92
C SER A 36 24.50 -14.69 -12.48
N ALA A 37 25.11 -15.55 -11.65
CA ALA A 37 26.07 -16.61 -11.96
C ALA A 37 27.59 -16.30 -11.94
N GLN A 38 28.10 -15.65 -10.90
CA GLN A 38 29.53 -15.75 -10.53
C GLN A 38 29.66 -15.89 -8.99
N PRO A 39 30.70 -16.57 -8.46
CA PRO A 39 30.99 -16.58 -7.03
C PRO A 39 31.13 -15.14 -6.53
N PHE A 40 30.63 -14.88 -5.33
CA PHE A 40 30.58 -13.56 -4.69
C PHE A 40 31.91 -12.81 -4.83
N ASP A 41 31.97 -11.86 -5.77
CA ASP A 41 32.95 -10.78 -5.82
C ASP A 41 32.24 -9.51 -5.32
N PRO A 42 32.62 -8.97 -4.14
CA PRO A 42 32.03 -7.73 -3.62
C PRO A 42 32.14 -6.52 -4.58
N ALA A 43 32.97 -6.61 -5.62
CA ALA A 43 33.18 -5.54 -6.60
C ALA A 43 32.12 -5.45 -7.73
N GLU A 44 31.30 -6.48 -7.97
CA GLU A 44 30.41 -6.52 -9.14
C GLU A 44 28.94 -6.11 -8.91
N SER A 45 28.47 -5.96 -7.66
CA SER A 45 27.19 -5.30 -7.40
C SER A 45 27.34 -3.79 -7.61
N ARG A 46 27.09 -3.30 -8.83
CA ARG A 46 27.09 -1.86 -9.08
C ARG A 46 25.77 -1.26 -8.61
N ARG A 47 25.77 -0.69 -7.41
CA ARG A 47 24.88 0.43 -7.09
C ARG A 47 25.30 1.60 -7.97
N SER A 48 24.75 1.69 -9.17
CA SER A 48 24.83 2.92 -9.94
C SER A 48 23.87 3.92 -9.32
N VAL A 49 24.35 4.66 -8.32
CA VAL A 49 23.94 6.06 -8.20
C VAL A 49 24.54 6.73 -9.42
N SER A 50 23.74 7.49 -10.19
CA SER A 50 24.29 8.25 -11.32
C SER A 50 25.58 8.94 -10.84
N PRO A 51 26.75 8.68 -11.47
CA PRO A 51 27.99 9.31 -11.04
C PRO A 51 27.75 10.82 -11.05
N GLN A 52 28.31 11.53 -10.05
CA GLN A 52 28.16 12.96 -9.81
C GLN A 52 28.53 13.85 -11.03
N VAL A 53 27.77 13.77 -12.09
CA VAL A 53 27.37 14.88 -12.92
C VAL A 53 26.23 15.49 -12.13
N GLY A 54 26.56 16.36 -11.16
CA GLY A 54 25.60 16.91 -10.22
C GLY A 54 24.37 17.43 -10.97
N GLY A 55 23.20 16.87 -10.65
CA GLY A 55 21.95 17.17 -11.33
C GLY A 55 20.95 16.08 -10.99
N ASP A 56 20.09 16.38 -10.03
CA ASP A 56 18.84 15.65 -9.81
C ASP A 56 18.15 15.48 -11.16
N PHE A 57 17.70 14.27 -11.48
CA PHE A 57 17.03 14.03 -12.76
C PHE A 57 15.62 14.65 -12.71
N LYS A 58 15.51 15.95 -13.03
CA LYS A 58 14.25 16.66 -13.25
C LYS A 58 14.14 16.94 -14.77
N PRO A 59 13.25 16.25 -15.51
CA PRO A 59 13.23 16.31 -16.97
C PRO A 59 12.88 17.73 -17.45
N PRO A 60 13.63 18.33 -18.40
CA PRO A 60 13.35 19.65 -18.92
C PRO A 60 12.18 19.64 -19.92
N GLY A 61 11.13 20.42 -19.62
CA GLY A 61 10.41 21.20 -20.64
C GLY A 61 9.30 20.52 -21.45
N ARG A 62 8.95 19.26 -21.19
CA ARG A 62 7.74 18.57 -21.67
C ARG A 62 7.30 17.54 -20.62
N PRO A 63 6.04 17.10 -20.55
CA PRO A 63 5.66 15.94 -19.73
C PRO A 63 6.20 14.64 -20.35
N GLU A 64 7.47 14.63 -20.75
CA GLU A 64 8.18 13.47 -21.26
C GLU A 64 8.78 12.75 -20.05
N ILE A 65 8.16 11.62 -19.74
CA ILE A 65 8.67 10.40 -19.10
C ILE A 65 10.15 10.49 -18.67
N ALA A 66 10.43 10.14 -17.41
CA ALA A 66 11.77 9.79 -16.99
C ALA A 66 12.22 8.53 -17.78
N PHE A 67 12.96 8.74 -18.87
CA PHE A 67 13.55 7.66 -19.64
C PHE A 67 14.91 7.33 -19.04
N LEU A 68 14.98 6.18 -18.41
CA LEU A 68 16.25 5.52 -18.15
C LEU A 68 16.68 4.83 -19.43
N GLN A 69 17.82 5.28 -19.94
CA GLN A 69 18.49 4.58 -21.01
C GLN A 69 19.13 3.31 -20.44
N PHE A 70 18.55 2.16 -20.72
CA PHE A 70 19.24 0.90 -20.55
C PHE A 70 20.22 0.75 -21.70
N ARG A 71 21.52 0.92 -21.44
CA ARG A 71 22.50 0.31 -22.34
C ARG A 71 22.16 -1.18 -22.39
N GLN A 72 21.95 -1.70 -23.59
CA GLN A 72 21.84 -3.15 -23.81
C GLN A 72 22.93 -3.89 -23.02
N GLY A 73 24.15 -3.32 -22.96
CA GLY A 73 25.29 -3.81 -22.17
C GLY A 73 25.08 -4.09 -20.67
N ALA A 74 24.06 -3.55 -19.99
CA ALA A 74 23.80 -3.81 -18.56
C ALA A 74 22.87 -5.02 -18.31
N ILE A 75 22.18 -5.48 -19.36
CA ILE A 75 21.35 -6.70 -19.38
C ILE A 75 21.89 -7.69 -20.44
N SER A 76 22.90 -7.30 -21.20
CA SER A 76 23.60 -8.15 -22.17
C SER A 76 24.52 -9.14 -21.46
N PRO A 77 24.78 -10.29 -22.11
CA PRO A 77 25.77 -11.24 -21.64
C PRO A 77 27.10 -10.56 -21.35
N GLY A 78 27.78 -10.98 -20.28
CA GLY A 78 29.22 -10.79 -20.17
C GLY A 78 29.96 -11.40 -21.37
N PRO A 79 31.28 -11.20 -21.49
CA PRO A 79 32.09 -11.61 -22.65
C PRO A 79 32.04 -13.12 -23.01
N GLU A 80 31.32 -13.95 -22.26
CA GLU A 80 31.11 -15.39 -22.51
C GLU A 80 29.72 -15.77 -23.05
N GLY A 81 28.84 -14.83 -23.38
CA GLY A 81 27.63 -15.14 -24.17
C GLY A 81 26.47 -15.79 -23.42
N ALA A 82 26.50 -15.88 -22.08
CA ALA A 82 25.33 -16.20 -21.27
C ALA A 82 24.60 -14.92 -20.84
N ALA A 83 23.36 -14.71 -21.30
CA ALA A 83 22.49 -13.67 -20.76
C ALA A 83 22.14 -14.02 -19.31
N SER A 84 22.77 -13.38 -18.35
CA SER A 84 22.40 -13.47 -16.95
C SER A 84 20.97 -12.93 -16.78
N PRO A 85 19.98 -13.71 -16.30
CA PRO A 85 18.64 -13.20 -15.99
C PRO A 85 18.68 -12.27 -14.78
N ALA A 86 19.29 -11.09 -14.95
CA ALA A 86 19.36 -10.07 -13.93
C ALA A 86 17.96 -9.45 -13.72
N GLY A 87 17.54 -9.36 -12.46
CA GLY A 87 16.36 -8.57 -12.09
C GLY A 87 16.77 -7.12 -11.90
N LEU A 88 16.32 -6.24 -12.79
CA LEU A 88 16.47 -4.80 -12.62
C LEU A 88 15.38 -4.27 -11.69
N ARG A 89 15.79 -3.43 -10.74
CA ARG A 89 14.87 -2.73 -9.83
C ARG A 89 15.12 -1.24 -9.98
N LEU A 90 14.04 -0.51 -10.23
CA LEU A 90 14.04 0.94 -10.27
C LEU A 90 13.21 1.48 -9.11
N THR A 91 13.80 2.32 -8.27
CA THR A 91 13.09 2.99 -7.18
C THR A 91 13.62 4.41 -6.99
N TYR A 92 12.92 5.21 -6.21
CA TYR A 92 13.39 6.53 -5.75
C TYR A 92 13.82 6.42 -4.29
N ASP A 93 14.70 7.29 -3.83
CA ASP A 93 15.07 7.41 -2.42
C ASP A 93 13.98 8.10 -1.59
N GLU A 94 13.32 9.13 -2.14
CA GLU A 94 12.27 9.91 -1.49
C GLU A 94 11.19 10.41 -2.48
N ASN A 95 10.14 11.05 -1.96
CA ASN A 95 9.03 11.60 -2.74
C ASN A 95 9.15 13.11 -3.03
N ASP A 96 10.29 13.76 -2.73
CA ASP A 96 10.55 15.20 -2.94
C ASP A 96 9.48 16.13 -2.30
N GLY A 97 8.77 15.65 -1.28
CA GLY A 97 7.67 16.37 -0.63
C GLY A 97 6.37 16.46 -1.43
N PHE A 98 6.24 15.74 -2.56
CA PHE A 98 4.98 15.69 -3.30
C PHE A 98 3.87 14.98 -2.51
N PHE A 99 2.64 15.42 -2.72
CA PHE A 99 1.46 14.82 -2.11
C PHE A 99 1.29 13.35 -2.55
N ASP A 100 1.11 12.46 -1.57
CA ASP A 100 0.63 11.10 -1.76
C ASP A 100 -0.60 10.87 -0.87
N HIS A 101 -1.61 10.18 -1.40
CA HIS A 101 -2.88 9.97 -0.71
C HIS A 101 -2.86 8.78 0.26
N VAL A 102 -1.85 7.91 0.20
CA VAL A 102 -1.77 6.77 1.13
C VAL A 102 -1.07 7.22 2.40
N ILE A 103 -1.76 6.97 3.51
CA ILE A 103 -1.21 7.11 4.84
C ILE A 103 -0.20 5.98 5.04
N PRO A 104 1.10 6.29 5.25
CA PRO A 104 2.10 5.25 5.47
C PRO A 104 1.83 4.48 6.75
N ALA A 105 2.14 3.18 6.76
CA ALA A 105 2.15 2.39 7.98
C ALA A 105 3.27 2.88 8.90
N TYR A 106 3.03 2.97 10.21
CA TYR A 106 4.05 3.36 11.18
C TYR A 106 3.99 2.52 12.46
N ALA A 107 5.12 2.40 13.16
CA ALA A 107 5.12 1.77 14.47
C ALA A 107 4.36 2.64 15.47
N PRO A 108 3.35 2.10 16.18
CA PRO A 108 2.60 2.90 17.13
C PRO A 108 3.41 3.16 18.41
N ALA A 109 3.32 4.38 18.93
CA ALA A 109 3.71 4.69 20.29
C ALA A 109 2.67 4.13 21.29
N GLU A 110 3.09 3.88 22.53
CA GLU A 110 2.24 3.26 23.57
C GLU A 110 0.96 4.04 23.87
N ASP A 111 0.99 5.37 23.75
CA ASP A 111 -0.15 6.27 23.95
C ASP A 111 -0.97 6.51 22.67
N ARG A 112 -0.49 6.00 21.52
CA ARG A 112 -1.10 6.19 20.18
C ARG A 112 -1.43 4.87 19.50
N GLY A 113 -1.83 3.88 20.30
CA GLY A 113 -2.34 2.59 19.85
C GLY A 113 -1.57 1.42 20.47
N ALA A 114 -1.42 0.32 19.73
CA ALA A 114 -0.76 -0.87 20.27
C ALA A 114 -0.11 -1.74 19.18
N SER A 115 0.91 -2.50 19.56
CA SER A 115 1.59 -3.42 18.64
C SER A 115 1.78 -4.78 19.31
N THR A 116 1.55 -5.85 18.56
CA THR A 116 2.01 -7.18 19.00
C THR A 116 3.51 -7.39 18.74
N VAL A 117 4.10 -6.57 17.86
CA VAL A 117 5.53 -6.57 17.53
C VAL A 117 6.27 -5.59 18.43
N ASP A 118 7.50 -5.92 18.80
CA ASP A 118 8.45 -4.98 19.39
C ASP A 118 8.73 -3.80 18.45
N THR A 119 8.47 -2.57 18.93
CA THR A 119 8.65 -1.30 18.19
C THR A 119 9.97 -0.61 18.53
N THR A 120 10.87 -1.28 19.26
CA THR A 120 12.20 -0.74 19.59
C THR A 120 12.95 -0.36 18.32
N GLY A 121 13.51 0.87 18.29
CA GLY A 121 14.22 1.42 17.13
C GLY A 121 13.32 2.08 16.08
N GLU A 122 11.98 2.04 16.25
CA GLU A 122 11.04 2.68 15.31
C GLU A 122 10.52 4.05 15.76
N LEU A 123 10.74 4.40 17.03
CA LEU A 123 10.25 5.64 17.62
C LEU A 123 11.42 6.57 17.93
N TYR A 124 11.35 7.77 17.36
CA TYR A 124 12.22 8.88 17.73
C TYR A 124 11.74 9.45 19.08
N PRO A 125 12.59 9.50 20.12
CA PRO A 125 12.19 9.99 21.44
C PRO A 125 11.95 11.50 21.50
N GLY A 126 12.20 12.23 20.40
CA GLY A 126 12.18 13.69 20.38
C GLY A 126 13.53 14.30 20.75
N SER A 127 13.62 15.62 20.61
CA SER A 127 14.72 16.43 21.11
C SER A 127 14.20 17.83 21.49
N ALA A 128 15.10 18.69 21.95
CA ALA A 128 14.76 20.08 22.28
C ALA A 128 14.16 20.87 21.09
N SER A 129 14.43 20.47 19.84
CA SER A 129 13.97 21.17 18.64
C SER A 129 13.01 20.37 17.76
N GLN A 130 12.77 19.08 18.06
CA GLN A 130 11.95 18.20 17.24
C GLN A 130 11.03 17.35 18.13
N PRO A 131 9.73 17.25 17.83
CA PRO A 131 8.82 16.42 18.61
C PRO A 131 9.18 14.94 18.50
N ALA A 132 8.80 14.16 19.52
CA ALA A 132 8.85 12.70 19.46
C ALA A 132 7.86 12.19 18.40
N GLY A 133 8.14 11.02 17.82
CA GLY A 133 7.27 10.42 16.82
C GLY A 133 7.88 9.19 16.14
N PRO A 134 7.12 8.48 15.30
CA PRO A 134 7.65 7.35 14.54
C PRO A 134 8.66 7.83 13.47
N TYR A 135 9.70 7.04 13.22
CA TYR A 135 10.66 7.30 12.13
C TYR A 135 10.06 7.10 10.74
N GLY A 136 8.99 6.32 10.63
CA GLY A 136 8.34 6.02 9.38
C GLY A 136 7.31 4.91 9.54
N LEU A 137 6.87 4.30 8.44
CA LEU A 137 7.34 4.49 7.07
C LEU A 137 7.06 5.91 6.54
N GLY A 138 7.87 6.34 5.58
CA GLY A 138 7.69 7.60 4.88
C GLY A 138 6.65 7.51 3.76
N GLN A 139 6.45 8.61 3.04
CA GLN A 139 5.59 8.67 1.87
C GLN A 139 6.01 7.64 0.82
N ARG A 140 5.03 7.13 0.06
CA ARG A 140 5.32 6.13 -0.98
C ARG A 140 6.21 6.71 -2.08
N VAL A 141 7.09 5.86 -2.56
CA VAL A 141 7.84 6.05 -3.79
C VAL A 141 7.48 4.96 -4.80
N PRO A 142 7.49 5.24 -6.11
CA PRO A 142 7.31 4.20 -7.12
C PRO A 142 8.48 3.21 -7.10
N MET A 143 8.16 1.93 -7.30
CA MET A 143 9.13 0.90 -7.62
C MET A 143 8.68 0.13 -8.86
N LEU A 144 9.60 -0.06 -9.82
CA LEU A 144 9.42 -0.95 -10.96
C LEU A 144 10.38 -2.14 -10.83
N VAL A 145 9.84 -3.34 -10.99
CA VAL A 145 10.63 -4.58 -11.05
C VAL A 145 10.58 -5.11 -12.47
N VAL A 146 11.72 -5.07 -13.15
CA VAL A 146 11.88 -5.52 -14.54
C VAL A 146 12.73 -6.79 -14.52
N SER A 147 12.08 -7.92 -14.73
CA SER A 147 12.68 -9.24 -14.64
C SER A 147 11.90 -10.23 -15.49
N PRO A 148 12.53 -11.31 -15.99
CA PRO A 148 11.79 -12.40 -16.60
C PRO A 148 10.69 -12.96 -15.68
N TRP A 149 10.93 -12.99 -14.36
CA TRP A 149 9.96 -13.45 -13.36
C TRP A 149 8.92 -12.39 -12.95
N SER A 150 8.99 -11.14 -13.43
CA SER A 150 7.94 -10.12 -13.22
C SER A 150 7.06 -9.88 -14.45
N THR A 151 7.21 -10.71 -15.49
CA THR A 151 6.48 -10.59 -16.76
C THR A 151 4.96 -10.64 -16.57
N GLY A 152 4.25 -9.75 -17.28
CA GLY A 152 2.78 -9.76 -17.35
C GLY A 152 2.08 -8.51 -16.80
N GLY A 153 2.84 -7.50 -16.36
CA GLY A 153 2.29 -6.21 -15.94
C GLY A 153 1.51 -6.28 -14.64
N TYR A 154 2.05 -6.99 -13.65
CA TYR A 154 1.43 -7.16 -12.33
C TYR A 154 1.75 -5.98 -11.40
N VAL A 155 0.80 -5.65 -10.53
CA VAL A 155 1.00 -4.80 -9.36
C VAL A 155 1.14 -5.68 -8.13
N CYS A 156 2.15 -5.40 -7.30
CA CYS A 156 2.28 -5.96 -5.96
C CYS A 156 1.88 -4.90 -4.94
N SER A 157 0.82 -5.15 -4.16
CA SER A 157 0.29 -4.21 -3.17
C SER A 157 0.54 -4.66 -1.72
N GLN A 158 1.52 -5.56 -1.52
CA GLN A 158 2.06 -5.82 -0.20
C GLN A 158 2.76 -4.55 0.30
N THR A 159 2.70 -4.28 1.60
CA THR A 159 3.50 -3.21 2.20
C THR A 159 4.98 -3.53 2.02
N LEU A 160 5.72 -2.64 1.37
CA LEU A 160 7.14 -2.76 1.07
C LEU A 160 7.81 -1.42 1.37
N ASP A 161 9.06 -1.46 1.82
CA ASP A 161 9.91 -0.28 2.01
C ASP A 161 11.30 -0.52 1.40
N HIS A 162 12.23 0.43 1.53
CA HIS A 162 13.58 0.25 1.00
C HIS A 162 14.33 -0.92 1.63
N THR A 163 13.99 -1.33 2.86
CA THR A 163 14.59 -2.51 3.48
C THR A 163 14.13 -3.80 2.82
N SER A 164 12.98 -3.83 2.15
CA SER A 164 12.55 -4.96 1.32
C SER A 164 13.54 -5.32 0.22
N ILE A 165 14.34 -4.37 -0.27
CA ILE A 165 15.43 -4.63 -1.23
C ILE A 165 16.55 -5.43 -0.57
N ILE A 166 16.93 -5.06 0.66
CA ILE A 166 17.94 -5.76 1.45
C ILE A 166 17.44 -7.17 1.76
N ARG A 167 16.20 -7.31 2.21
CA ARG A 167 15.59 -8.61 2.51
C ARG A 167 15.49 -9.53 1.30
N LEU A 168 15.32 -9.00 0.09
CA LEU A 168 15.42 -9.82 -1.11
C LEU A 168 16.84 -10.38 -1.33
N MET A 169 17.88 -9.62 -0.96
CA MET A 169 19.26 -10.10 -0.98
C MET A 169 19.48 -11.16 0.11
N GLU A 170 18.90 -10.99 1.30
CA GLU A 170 18.87 -12.02 2.35
C GLU A 170 18.30 -13.34 1.81
N GLU A 171 17.10 -13.29 1.21
CA GLU A 171 16.43 -14.46 0.64
C GLU A 171 17.24 -15.12 -0.49
N ARG A 172 17.89 -14.31 -1.32
CA ARG A 172 18.67 -14.82 -2.46
C ARG A 172 20.00 -15.45 -2.04
N PHE A 173 20.69 -14.87 -1.06
CA PHE A 173 22.08 -15.23 -0.72
C PHE A 173 22.22 -15.94 0.64
N GLY A 174 21.14 -16.06 1.42
CA GLY A 174 21.16 -16.71 2.73
C GLY A 174 21.94 -15.90 3.79
N VAL A 175 21.89 -14.58 3.72
CA VAL A 175 22.51 -13.65 4.69
C VAL A 175 21.46 -12.95 5.53
N GLU A 176 21.84 -12.31 6.63
CA GLU A 176 20.94 -11.53 7.49
C GLU A 176 21.54 -10.15 7.80
N GLU A 177 20.76 -9.09 7.59
CA GLU A 177 21.02 -7.70 8.01
C GLU A 177 20.43 -7.47 9.41
N PRO A 178 21.26 -7.46 10.47
CA PRO A 178 20.77 -7.35 11.84
C PRO A 178 20.14 -6.00 12.18
N ASN A 179 20.33 -4.96 11.36
CA ASN A 179 19.81 -3.61 11.64
C ASN A 179 18.37 -3.38 11.15
N ILE A 180 17.74 -4.33 10.45
CA ILE A 180 16.31 -4.24 10.15
C ILE A 180 15.53 -4.63 11.41
N SER A 181 14.78 -3.68 11.95
CA SER A 181 13.99 -3.88 13.17
C SER A 181 13.00 -5.03 13.05
N ARG A 182 12.57 -5.54 14.22
CA ARG A 182 11.51 -6.56 14.31
C ARG A 182 10.20 -6.08 13.70
N TRP A 183 9.83 -4.82 13.95
CA TRP A 183 8.62 -4.22 13.38
C TRP A 183 8.65 -4.17 11.85
N ARG A 184 9.75 -3.68 11.26
CA ARG A 184 9.92 -3.65 9.79
C ARG A 184 9.91 -5.04 9.18
N ARG A 185 10.57 -6.02 9.81
CA ARG A 185 10.56 -7.42 9.36
C ARG A 185 9.15 -8.03 9.36
N ALA A 186 8.32 -7.67 10.34
CA ALA A 186 6.95 -8.15 10.46
C ALA A 186 6.00 -7.49 9.45
N VAL A 187 6.09 -6.16 9.26
CA VAL A 187 5.10 -5.37 8.48
C VAL A 187 5.47 -5.24 7.01
N CYS A 188 6.74 -5.03 6.69
CA CYS A 188 7.21 -4.90 5.30
C CYS A 188 7.50 -6.29 4.73
N GLY A 189 7.28 -6.48 3.43
CA GLY A 189 7.66 -7.70 2.72
C GLY A 189 9.16 -7.80 2.42
N ASP A 190 9.57 -8.93 1.89
CA ASP A 190 10.94 -9.22 1.41
C ASP A 190 11.09 -9.00 -0.12
N LEU A 191 10.10 -8.36 -0.75
CA LEU A 191 9.99 -8.10 -2.19
C LEU A 191 9.84 -9.35 -3.09
N THR A 192 9.92 -10.58 -2.55
CA THR A 192 9.75 -11.81 -3.35
C THR A 192 8.37 -11.92 -3.99
N GLY A 193 7.33 -11.38 -3.32
CA GLY A 193 5.96 -11.33 -3.84
C GLY A 193 5.80 -10.59 -5.18
N ALA A 194 6.76 -9.73 -5.55
CA ALA A 194 6.78 -9.04 -6.85
C ALA A 194 7.20 -9.96 -8.02
N PHE A 195 7.71 -11.16 -7.74
CA PHE A 195 8.21 -12.12 -8.73
C PHE A 195 7.36 -13.40 -8.74
N ASP A 196 7.30 -14.05 -9.90
CA ASP A 196 6.79 -15.40 -10.11
C ASP A 196 7.93 -16.34 -10.51
N PHE A 197 8.63 -16.89 -9.51
CA PHE A 197 9.75 -17.79 -9.72
C PHE A 197 9.36 -19.18 -10.26
N ALA A 198 8.06 -19.52 -10.31
CA ALA A 198 7.59 -20.74 -10.96
C ALA A 198 7.62 -20.61 -12.50
N ARG A 199 7.77 -19.40 -13.04
CA ARG A 199 7.86 -19.15 -14.47
C ARG A 199 9.18 -19.68 -15.05
N SER A 200 9.07 -20.48 -16.11
CA SER A 200 10.22 -21.04 -16.84
C SER A 200 10.58 -20.29 -18.12
N ASP A 201 9.63 -19.55 -18.71
CA ASP A 201 9.89 -18.70 -19.88
C ASP A 201 10.60 -17.42 -19.46
N THR A 202 11.92 -17.39 -19.67
CA THR A 202 12.79 -16.27 -19.33
C THR A 202 13.22 -15.44 -20.54
N LYS A 203 12.57 -15.63 -21.70
CA LYS A 203 12.95 -14.95 -22.93
C LYS A 203 12.77 -13.43 -22.80
N VAL A 204 13.83 -12.69 -23.04
CA VAL A 204 13.79 -11.21 -23.11
C VAL A 204 13.12 -10.80 -24.43
N PRO A 205 12.07 -9.95 -24.41
CA PRO A 205 11.46 -9.45 -25.63
C PRO A 205 12.40 -8.51 -26.37
N SER A 206 12.28 -8.42 -27.69
CA SER A 206 12.96 -7.37 -28.47
C SER A 206 12.44 -6.00 -28.01
N LEU A 207 13.37 -5.14 -27.58
CA LEU A 207 13.08 -3.78 -27.13
C LEU A 207 13.29 -2.79 -28.28
N PRO A 208 12.56 -1.66 -28.31
CA PRO A 208 12.81 -0.59 -29.29
C PRO A 208 14.20 0.01 -29.10
N ASP A 209 14.73 0.60 -30.19
CA ASP A 209 15.97 1.37 -30.14
C ASP A 209 15.81 2.60 -29.23
N THR A 210 16.86 2.89 -28.46
CA THR A 210 16.90 4.00 -27.50
C THR A 210 18.00 5.02 -27.79
N ASP A 211 18.77 4.86 -28.87
CA ASP A 211 19.91 5.74 -29.19
C ASP A 211 19.47 7.21 -29.35
N GLY A 212 18.26 7.44 -29.86
CA GLY A 212 17.68 8.78 -30.01
C GLY A 212 17.37 9.52 -28.70
N TYR A 213 17.40 8.84 -27.54
CA TYR A 213 17.19 9.45 -26.21
C TYR A 213 18.49 9.92 -25.55
N LEU A 214 19.66 9.64 -26.14
CA LEU A 214 20.93 10.14 -25.64
C LEU A 214 20.92 11.67 -25.60
N PRO A 215 21.32 12.29 -24.48
CA PRO A 215 21.60 13.72 -24.46
C PRO A 215 22.57 14.07 -25.60
N PRO A 216 22.28 15.12 -26.40
CA PRO A 216 23.14 15.51 -27.51
C PRO A 216 24.49 16.09 -27.04
N ASP A 217 24.58 16.44 -25.76
CA ASP A 217 25.76 16.96 -25.08
C ASP A 217 25.95 16.31 -23.70
N HIS A 218 27.14 16.45 -23.13
CA HIS A 218 27.45 15.97 -21.78
C HIS A 218 27.40 17.11 -20.75
N ASP A 219 26.66 18.18 -21.03
CA ASP A 219 26.60 19.35 -20.16
C ASP A 219 25.54 19.17 -19.05
N ARG A 220 25.77 19.83 -17.91
CA ARG A 220 24.72 19.97 -16.87
C ARG A 220 23.69 20.98 -17.35
N HIS A 221 22.44 20.54 -17.46
CA HIS A 221 21.29 21.41 -17.74
C HIS A 221 20.69 21.95 -16.43
N PRO A 222 20.06 23.15 -16.45
CA PRO A 222 19.35 23.67 -15.27
C PRO A 222 18.25 22.72 -14.80
N ASP A 223 18.08 22.62 -13.49
CA ASP A 223 17.04 21.78 -12.89
C ASP A 223 15.65 22.27 -13.34
N TYR A 224 14.80 21.34 -13.77
CA TYR A 224 13.41 21.64 -14.03
C TYR A 224 12.65 21.80 -12.72
N VAL A 225 12.12 22.99 -12.45
CA VAL A 225 11.24 23.23 -11.31
C VAL A 225 9.80 23.10 -11.81
N PRO A 226 9.09 21.98 -11.53
CA PRO A 226 7.69 21.86 -11.89
C PRO A 226 6.90 22.96 -11.19
N THR A 227 6.20 23.80 -11.96
CA THR A 227 5.30 24.81 -11.40
C THR A 227 3.95 24.14 -11.16
N PRO A 228 3.44 24.08 -9.91
CA PRO A 228 2.11 23.56 -9.64
C PRO A 228 1.06 24.34 -10.45
N PRO A 229 0.05 23.67 -11.03
CA PRO A 229 -1.00 24.36 -11.75
C PRO A 229 -1.76 25.31 -10.81
N ALA A 230 -2.06 26.52 -11.29
CA ALA A 230 -2.80 27.52 -10.50
C ALA A 230 -4.18 27.02 -10.03
N ASN A 231 -4.79 26.11 -10.79
CA ASN A 231 -6.02 25.42 -10.46
C ASN A 231 -5.75 23.90 -10.47
N PRO A 232 -5.32 23.30 -9.35
CA PRO A 232 -5.09 21.87 -9.30
C PRO A 232 -6.41 21.11 -9.51
N SER A 233 -6.34 20.01 -10.23
CA SER A 233 -7.42 19.04 -10.38
C SER A 233 -6.91 17.65 -10.06
N LEU A 234 -7.79 16.77 -9.58
CA LEU A 234 -7.42 15.39 -9.29
C LEU A 234 -7.09 14.67 -10.59
N PRO A 235 -6.02 13.85 -10.63
CA PRO A 235 -5.72 13.06 -11.82
C PRO A 235 -6.81 12.02 -12.07
N HIS A 236 -7.29 11.91 -13.30
CA HIS A 236 -8.18 10.81 -13.71
C HIS A 236 -7.45 9.47 -13.64
N GLN A 237 -8.03 8.45 -13.02
CA GLN A 237 -7.45 7.11 -13.02
C GLN A 237 -7.57 6.49 -14.42
N GLU A 238 -6.53 5.77 -14.88
CA GLU A 238 -6.62 5.07 -16.16
C GLU A 238 -7.70 4.00 -16.12
N SER A 239 -8.50 3.91 -17.18
CA SER A 239 -9.54 2.89 -17.30
C SER A 239 -8.95 1.47 -17.34
N GLY A 240 -9.70 0.52 -16.80
CA GLY A 240 -9.40 -0.90 -16.86
C GLY A 240 -8.76 -1.46 -15.59
N LEU A 241 -8.61 -2.79 -15.58
CA LEU A 241 -8.07 -3.54 -14.44
C LEU A 241 -6.57 -3.78 -14.64
N ARG A 242 -5.81 -3.72 -13.54
CA ARG A 242 -4.42 -4.18 -13.50
C ARG A 242 -4.38 -5.56 -12.86
N ARG A 243 -3.54 -6.46 -13.38
CA ARG A 243 -3.29 -7.75 -12.72
C ARG A 243 -2.61 -7.51 -11.38
N ALA A 244 -2.99 -8.26 -10.36
CA ALA A 244 -2.46 -8.12 -9.01
C ALA A 244 -1.80 -9.41 -8.52
N ARG A 245 -0.68 -9.29 -7.80
CA ARG A 245 -0.02 -10.40 -7.10
C ARG A 245 -0.86 -10.81 -5.89
N PRO A 246 -0.92 -12.11 -5.53
CA PRO A 246 -1.57 -12.53 -4.30
C PRO A 246 -0.90 -11.87 -3.09
N LEU A 247 -1.69 -11.42 -2.12
CA LEU A 247 -1.18 -10.78 -0.91
C LEU A 247 -1.22 -11.73 0.29
N PRO A 248 -0.32 -11.55 1.27
CA PRO A 248 -0.22 -12.43 2.44
C PRO A 248 -1.20 -12.06 3.57
N TYR A 249 -2.31 -11.38 3.27
CA TYR A 249 -3.20 -10.81 4.29
C TYR A 249 -4.50 -11.59 4.44
N ASP A 250 -4.96 -11.76 5.68
CA ASP A 250 -6.33 -12.19 6.05
C ASP A 250 -6.67 -11.42 7.33
N LEU A 251 -7.36 -10.30 7.16
CA LEU A 251 -7.50 -9.27 8.20
C LEU A 251 -8.97 -9.15 8.65
N SER A 252 -9.17 -8.91 9.93
CA SER A 252 -10.45 -8.49 10.49
C SER A 252 -10.27 -7.38 11.51
N ALA A 253 -11.26 -6.50 11.59
CA ALA A 253 -11.39 -5.46 12.59
C ALA A 253 -12.89 -5.38 12.90
N ASP A 254 -13.31 -6.10 13.93
CA ASP A 254 -14.72 -6.26 14.29
C ASP A 254 -15.02 -5.39 15.51
N ALA A 255 -16.19 -4.76 15.51
CA ALA A 255 -16.60 -3.83 16.56
C ALA A 255 -17.52 -4.50 17.57
N THR A 256 -17.44 -4.07 18.83
CA THR A 256 -18.42 -4.41 19.85
C THR A 256 -18.61 -3.23 20.79
N VAL A 257 -19.86 -2.84 21.02
CA VAL A 257 -20.22 -1.88 22.06
C VAL A 257 -20.51 -2.62 23.36
N ALA A 258 -19.69 -2.39 24.37
CA ALA A 258 -19.88 -2.95 25.70
C ALA A 258 -19.27 -2.05 26.77
N ASN A 259 -19.83 -2.11 27.99
CA ASN A 259 -19.29 -1.44 29.18
C ASN A 259 -19.04 0.07 28.98
N GLY A 260 -19.92 0.76 28.24
CA GLY A 260 -19.79 2.19 27.99
C GLY A 260 -18.68 2.59 27.02
N SER A 261 -18.19 1.65 26.20
CA SER A 261 -17.12 1.90 25.23
C SER A 261 -17.34 1.13 23.92
N LEU A 262 -16.73 1.64 22.84
CA LEU A 262 -16.57 0.92 21.59
C LEU A 262 -15.23 0.16 21.66
N ARG A 263 -15.28 -1.15 21.52
CA ARG A 263 -14.09 -1.99 21.36
C ARG A 263 -13.94 -2.39 19.89
N LEU A 264 -12.72 -2.31 19.36
CA LEU A 264 -12.36 -2.93 18.09
C LEU A 264 -11.37 -4.06 18.34
N ASP A 265 -11.68 -5.24 17.81
CA ASP A 265 -10.83 -6.41 17.85
C ASP A 265 -10.16 -6.60 16.49
N PHE A 266 -8.86 -6.34 16.45
CA PHE A 266 -8.02 -6.52 15.27
C PHE A 266 -7.43 -7.92 15.28
N ALA A 267 -7.58 -8.65 14.18
CA ALA A 267 -6.94 -9.95 14.02
C ALA A 267 -6.33 -10.10 12.63
N ASN A 268 -5.21 -10.80 12.59
CA ASN A 268 -4.49 -11.11 11.37
C ASN A 268 -4.26 -12.62 11.30
N ARG A 269 -4.99 -13.29 10.42
CA ARG A 269 -4.87 -14.73 10.14
C ARG A 269 -3.99 -15.00 8.92
N GLY A 270 -3.42 -13.94 8.34
CA GLY A 270 -2.51 -13.99 7.22
C GLY A 270 -1.09 -14.41 7.62
N LYS A 271 -0.16 -14.17 6.71
CA LYS A 271 1.26 -14.56 6.83
C LYS A 271 2.23 -13.39 6.98
N ALA A 272 1.78 -12.16 6.76
CA ALA A 272 2.56 -10.95 7.02
C ALA A 272 1.86 -10.09 8.07
N GLY A 273 2.63 -9.36 8.87
CA GLY A 273 2.09 -8.37 9.79
C GLY A 273 1.36 -7.24 9.05
N ALA A 274 0.37 -6.65 9.72
CA ALA A 274 -0.43 -5.55 9.17
C ALA A 274 -0.48 -4.39 10.15
N HIS A 275 -0.41 -3.17 9.62
CA HIS A 275 -0.71 -1.95 10.35
C HIS A 275 -2.14 -1.52 10.01
N PHE A 276 -2.92 -1.21 11.03
CA PHE A 276 -4.22 -0.59 10.93
C PHE A 276 -4.12 0.87 11.42
N HIS A 277 -4.51 1.80 10.56
CA HIS A 277 -4.61 3.20 10.87
C HIS A 277 -6.07 3.52 11.25
N VAL A 278 -6.26 4.11 12.43
CA VAL A 278 -7.60 4.39 12.97
C VAL A 278 -7.78 5.89 13.17
N THR A 279 -8.85 6.43 12.59
CA THR A 279 -9.29 7.81 12.77
C THR A 279 -10.71 7.84 13.31
N SER A 280 -11.09 8.96 13.93
CA SER A 280 -12.45 9.14 14.40
C SER A 280 -12.90 10.59 14.24
N ALA A 281 -14.07 10.78 13.65
CA ALA A 281 -14.72 12.10 13.62
C ALA A 281 -15.35 12.46 14.99
N SER A 282 -15.67 11.45 15.81
CA SER A 282 -16.21 11.62 17.15
C SER A 282 -15.14 11.74 18.25
N HIS A 283 -13.89 11.41 17.96
CA HIS A 283 -12.79 11.47 18.92
C HIS A 283 -11.52 12.04 18.25
N PRO A 284 -11.29 13.36 18.35
CA PRO A 284 -10.25 14.04 17.58
C PRO A 284 -8.82 13.79 18.09
N ASP A 285 -8.67 13.08 19.21
CA ASP A 285 -7.37 12.81 19.83
C ASP A 285 -6.54 11.74 19.09
N GLY A 286 -7.07 11.19 18.00
CA GLY A 286 -6.33 10.31 17.09
C GLY A 286 -5.33 11.07 16.19
N PRO A 287 -4.75 10.39 15.19
CA PRO A 287 -5.00 8.99 14.83
C PRO A 287 -4.33 7.99 15.79
N TRP A 288 -4.79 6.73 15.74
CA TRP A 288 -4.18 5.60 16.45
C TRP A 288 -3.67 4.55 15.47
N GLY A 289 -2.52 3.97 15.77
CA GLY A 289 -1.92 2.88 14.99
C GLY A 289 -2.02 1.54 15.71
N TYR A 290 -2.40 0.49 14.99
CA TYR A 290 -2.41 -0.86 15.54
C TYR A 290 -1.62 -1.82 14.66
N THR A 291 -0.56 -2.42 15.19
CA THR A 291 0.23 -3.42 14.45
C THR A 291 -0.06 -4.82 14.95
N VAL A 292 -0.45 -5.71 14.03
CA VAL A 292 -0.78 -7.10 14.34
C VAL A 292 0.03 -8.06 13.48
N GLU A 293 0.88 -8.86 14.11
CA GLU A 293 1.63 -9.93 13.44
C GLU A 293 0.70 -11.00 12.87
N ALA A 294 1.24 -11.74 11.90
CA ALA A 294 0.63 -12.97 11.41
C ALA A 294 0.24 -13.90 12.57
N GLY A 295 -1.01 -14.38 12.54
CA GLY A 295 -1.57 -15.28 13.54
C GLY A 295 -1.95 -14.64 14.87
N LYS A 296 -1.79 -13.32 15.05
CA LYS A 296 -2.07 -12.63 16.31
C LYS A 296 -3.34 -11.77 16.24
N HIS A 297 -3.71 -11.25 17.40
CA HIS A 297 -4.80 -10.30 17.59
C HIS A 297 -4.45 -9.32 18.71
N LEU A 298 -5.10 -8.17 18.71
CA LEU A 298 -5.11 -7.20 19.81
C LEU A 298 -6.42 -6.41 19.76
N SER A 299 -6.66 -5.57 20.76
CA SER A 299 -7.87 -4.75 20.81
C SER A 299 -7.55 -3.29 21.12
N GLY A 300 -8.36 -2.40 20.58
CA GLY A 300 -8.44 -0.99 20.98
C GLY A 300 -9.79 -0.69 21.61
N THR A 301 -9.86 0.37 22.41
CA THR A 301 -11.10 0.83 23.04
C THR A 301 -11.20 2.34 22.93
N TRP A 302 -12.38 2.82 22.54
CA TRP A 302 -12.71 4.24 22.42
C TRP A 302 -13.93 4.55 23.29
N GLY A 303 -13.85 5.64 24.05
CA GLY A 303 -15.02 6.28 24.61
C GLY A 303 -15.73 7.14 23.57
N THR A 304 -16.72 7.88 24.02
CA THR A 304 -17.31 9.00 23.26
C THR A 304 -16.67 10.32 23.68
N ALA A 305 -16.78 11.35 22.82
CA ALA A 305 -16.51 12.71 23.25
C ALA A 305 -17.40 13.09 24.45
N GLU A 306 -16.90 14.00 25.30
CA GLU A 306 -17.61 14.44 26.50
C GLU A 306 -19.04 14.92 26.17
N GLY A 307 -20.02 14.38 26.89
CA GLY A 307 -21.44 14.71 26.69
C GLY A 307 -22.06 14.16 25.38
N LYS A 308 -21.35 13.31 24.64
CA LYS A 308 -21.87 12.60 23.46
C LYS A 308 -21.99 11.11 23.74
N ASP A 309 -22.89 10.44 23.00
CA ASP A 309 -23.08 9.00 23.02
C ASP A 309 -22.81 8.36 21.65
N THR A 310 -22.46 9.16 20.64
CA THR A 310 -22.21 8.70 19.26
C THR A 310 -20.74 8.43 19.01
N TYR A 311 -20.47 7.45 18.15
CA TYR A 311 -19.15 7.19 17.59
C TYR A 311 -19.19 7.19 16.06
N ASP A 312 -18.06 7.59 15.47
CA ASP A 312 -17.74 7.52 14.06
C ASP A 312 -16.25 7.20 13.94
N VAL A 313 -15.93 5.95 13.58
CA VAL A 313 -14.57 5.43 13.53
C VAL A 313 -14.30 4.79 12.18
N GLU A 314 -13.17 5.17 11.58
CA GLU A 314 -12.65 4.55 10.37
C GLU A 314 -11.36 3.79 10.67
N VAL A 315 -11.22 2.62 10.05
CA VAL A 315 -10.03 1.76 10.10
C VAL A 315 -9.56 1.51 8.69
N HIS A 316 -8.29 1.81 8.42
CA HIS A 316 -7.63 1.55 7.15
C HIS A 316 -6.49 0.55 7.35
N GLY A 317 -6.36 -0.43 6.45
CA GLY A 317 -5.29 -1.42 6.47
C GLY A 317 -4.77 -1.71 5.05
N PRO A 318 -3.75 -2.57 4.91
CA PRO A 318 -3.18 -2.89 3.61
C PRO A 318 -4.18 -3.64 2.72
N GLY A 319 -3.92 -3.66 1.41
CA GLY A 319 -4.77 -4.38 0.44
C GLY A 319 -6.18 -3.81 0.26
N GLY A 320 -6.38 -2.51 0.53
CA GLY A 320 -7.69 -1.86 0.42
C GLY A 320 -8.65 -2.19 1.55
N PHE A 321 -8.15 -2.72 2.67
CA PHE A 321 -8.96 -3.02 3.84
C PHE A 321 -9.51 -1.74 4.48
N VAL A 322 -10.84 -1.63 4.57
CA VAL A 322 -11.51 -0.51 5.23
C VAL A 322 -12.63 -0.99 6.13
N ARG A 323 -12.76 -0.41 7.32
CA ARG A 323 -13.98 -0.44 8.14
C ARG A 323 -14.43 0.98 8.42
N HIS A 324 -15.71 1.24 8.28
CA HIS A 324 -16.33 2.47 8.76
C HIS A 324 -17.51 2.12 9.65
N LEU A 325 -17.47 2.62 10.88
CA LEU A 325 -18.26 2.16 12.00
C LEU A 325 -18.90 3.37 12.65
N THR A 326 -20.23 3.48 12.55
CA THR A 326 -20.99 4.54 13.21
C THR A 326 -22.08 3.95 14.08
N GLY A 327 -22.48 4.69 15.12
CA GLY A 327 -23.58 4.28 15.99
C GLY A 327 -23.52 5.00 17.33
N ARG A 328 -24.20 4.41 18.32
CA ARG A 328 -24.27 4.92 19.70
C ARG A 328 -23.74 3.92 20.74
N ILE A 329 -23.20 4.44 21.83
CA ILE A 329 -22.78 3.70 23.03
C ILE A 329 -23.93 3.72 24.05
N THR A 330 -25.04 3.08 23.72
CA THR A 330 -26.27 3.06 24.54
C THR A 330 -26.61 1.69 25.13
N GLY A 331 -25.66 0.76 25.12
CA GLY A 331 -25.83 -0.62 25.60
C GLY A 331 -25.39 -1.65 24.56
N ARG A 332 -25.72 -2.92 24.79
CA ARG A 332 -25.50 -3.97 23.80
C ARG A 332 -26.50 -3.81 22.65
N GLY A 333 -26.09 -4.14 21.43
CA GLY A 333 -26.94 -3.95 20.25
C GLY A 333 -26.60 -4.92 19.13
N PRO A 334 -27.00 -4.58 17.88
CA PRO A 334 -26.58 -5.35 16.73
C PRO A 334 -25.08 -5.26 16.50
N GLU A 335 -24.44 -6.37 16.17
CA GLU A 335 -23.03 -6.43 15.79
C GLU A 335 -22.83 -7.27 14.54
N VAL A 336 -21.77 -6.93 13.80
CA VAL A 336 -21.38 -7.57 12.55
C VAL A 336 -19.90 -7.95 12.64
N SER A 337 -19.60 -9.22 12.44
CA SER A 337 -18.24 -9.69 12.18
C SER A 337 -18.12 -10.25 10.78
N ALA A 338 -16.94 -10.09 10.18
CA ALA A 338 -16.65 -10.59 8.84
C ALA A 338 -15.51 -11.61 8.83
N ARG A 339 -15.73 -12.71 8.10
CA ARG A 339 -14.74 -13.75 7.87
C ARG A 339 -14.51 -13.94 6.38
N HIS A 340 -13.24 -13.88 5.96
CA HIS A 340 -12.84 -14.25 4.62
C HIS A 340 -12.86 -15.77 4.46
N VAL A 341 -13.44 -16.28 3.38
CA VAL A 341 -13.49 -17.71 3.06
C VAL A 341 -12.57 -18.00 1.88
N ARG A 342 -11.27 -18.17 2.18
CA ARG A 342 -10.21 -18.37 1.16
C ARG A 342 -10.55 -19.42 0.09
N ALA A 343 -11.22 -20.52 0.47
CA ALA A 343 -11.54 -21.61 -0.44
C ALA A 343 -12.55 -21.24 -1.53
N THR A 344 -13.54 -20.39 -1.20
CA THR A 344 -14.59 -19.97 -2.15
C THR A 344 -14.39 -18.56 -2.67
N GLY A 345 -13.54 -17.76 -2.02
CA GLY A 345 -13.34 -16.34 -2.29
C GLY A 345 -14.42 -15.44 -1.66
N GLU A 346 -15.35 -15.99 -0.90
CA GLU A 346 -16.51 -15.26 -0.36
C GLU A 346 -16.18 -14.57 0.97
N VAL A 347 -17.06 -13.65 1.39
CA VAL A 347 -17.07 -13.10 2.75
C VAL A 347 -18.32 -13.59 3.46
N GLU A 348 -18.15 -14.17 4.65
CA GLU A 348 -19.26 -14.49 5.54
C GLU A 348 -19.40 -13.38 6.59
N LEU A 349 -20.56 -12.74 6.60
CA LEU A 349 -20.96 -11.82 7.65
C LEU A 349 -21.78 -12.58 8.69
N THR A 350 -21.34 -12.54 9.94
CA THR A 350 -22.17 -12.97 11.07
C THR A 350 -22.87 -11.75 11.65
N LEU A 351 -24.20 -11.75 11.56
CA LEU A 351 -25.07 -10.72 12.11
C LEU A 351 -25.61 -11.21 13.44
N THR A 352 -25.46 -10.43 14.51
CA THR A 352 -26.02 -10.76 15.82
C THR A 352 -26.79 -9.58 16.39
N ASN A 353 -27.73 -9.86 17.28
CA ASN A 353 -28.40 -8.86 18.10
C ASN A 353 -28.22 -9.20 19.57
N GLN A 354 -27.30 -8.50 20.23
CA GLN A 354 -27.02 -8.66 21.67
C GLN A 354 -27.83 -7.71 22.54
N GLY A 355 -28.70 -6.90 21.93
CA GLY A 355 -29.65 -6.04 22.62
C GLY A 355 -30.88 -6.80 23.09
N ASP A 356 -31.79 -6.04 23.66
CA ASP A 356 -33.00 -6.43 24.38
C ASP A 356 -34.29 -6.18 23.57
N THR A 357 -34.17 -5.54 22.40
CA THR A 357 -35.27 -5.36 21.44
C THR A 357 -34.96 -6.06 20.11
N ALA A 358 -36.00 -6.44 19.37
CA ALA A 358 -35.82 -7.01 18.03
C ALA A 358 -35.45 -5.91 17.03
N VAL A 359 -34.48 -6.19 16.16
CA VAL A 359 -33.99 -5.26 15.13
C VAL A 359 -34.08 -5.89 13.74
N ARG A 360 -34.12 -5.04 12.72
CA ARG A 360 -33.93 -5.43 11.32
C ARG A 360 -32.61 -4.86 10.84
N LEU A 361 -31.75 -5.75 10.35
CA LEU A 361 -30.50 -5.41 9.70
C LEU A 361 -30.66 -5.49 8.19
N THR A 362 -30.27 -4.42 7.50
CA THR A 362 -30.27 -4.34 6.04
C THR A 362 -28.84 -4.36 5.54
N VAL A 363 -28.47 -5.42 4.83
CA VAL A 363 -27.17 -5.59 4.18
C VAL A 363 -27.28 -5.06 2.74
N THR A 364 -26.38 -4.17 2.32
CA THR A 364 -26.33 -3.60 0.97
C THR A 364 -24.96 -3.84 0.34
N ASP A 365 -24.94 -4.40 -0.87
CA ASP A 365 -23.72 -4.70 -1.62
C ASP A 365 -23.36 -3.58 -2.61
N GLY A 366 -22.22 -2.92 -2.41
CA GLY A 366 -21.74 -1.81 -3.23
C GLY A 366 -21.31 -2.20 -4.64
N TYR A 367 -20.93 -3.46 -4.89
CA TYR A 367 -20.47 -3.94 -6.20
C TYR A 367 -21.60 -4.50 -7.07
N HIS A 368 -22.71 -4.94 -6.48
CA HIS A 368 -23.83 -5.56 -7.20
C HIS A 368 -25.07 -4.66 -7.25
N HIS A 369 -24.93 -3.45 -7.81
CA HIS A 369 -26.03 -2.48 -7.98
C HIS A 369 -26.82 -2.19 -6.70
N GLN A 370 -26.16 -2.16 -5.53
CA GLN A 370 -26.81 -1.93 -4.24
C GLN A 370 -27.90 -2.97 -3.90
N LYS A 371 -27.72 -4.22 -4.34
CA LYS A 371 -28.60 -5.33 -3.95
C LYS A 371 -28.70 -5.40 -2.42
N ARG A 372 -29.93 -5.57 -1.91
CA ARG A 372 -30.24 -5.58 -0.48
C ARG A 372 -30.69 -6.94 0.02
N ALA A 373 -30.34 -7.26 1.26
CA ALA A 373 -30.87 -8.39 2.01
C ALA A 373 -31.27 -7.92 3.41
N GLU A 374 -32.43 -8.36 3.90
CA GLU A 374 -32.94 -7.98 5.21
C GLU A 374 -32.98 -9.17 6.17
N TYR A 375 -32.60 -8.92 7.42
CA TYR A 375 -32.58 -9.90 8.49
C TYR A 375 -33.27 -9.35 9.74
N ARG A 376 -34.38 -9.95 10.15
CA ARG A 376 -35.03 -9.62 11.43
C ARG A 376 -34.49 -10.50 12.54
N LEU A 377 -33.79 -9.90 13.51
CA LEU A 377 -33.16 -10.58 14.63
C LEU A 377 -33.85 -10.22 15.95
N ARG A 378 -34.38 -11.24 16.63
CA ARG A 378 -34.83 -11.12 18.03
C ARG A 378 -33.63 -10.89 18.97
N PRO A 379 -33.83 -10.47 20.22
CA PRO A 379 -32.78 -10.49 21.25
C PRO A 379 -32.07 -11.85 21.29
N GLY A 380 -30.73 -11.84 21.30
CA GLY A 380 -29.88 -13.03 21.20
C GLY A 380 -29.87 -13.71 19.83
N GLY A 381 -30.56 -13.16 18.84
CA GLY A 381 -30.68 -13.71 17.50
C GLY A 381 -29.39 -13.61 16.69
N ARG A 382 -29.22 -14.56 15.76
CA ARG A 382 -28.07 -14.65 14.84
C ARG A 382 -28.52 -14.99 13.44
N ALA A 383 -27.87 -14.40 12.45
CA ALA A 383 -27.94 -14.81 11.04
C ALA A 383 -26.55 -14.79 10.40
N VAL A 384 -26.39 -15.54 9.31
CA VAL A 384 -25.20 -15.49 8.47
C VAL A 384 -25.60 -15.02 7.08
N HIS A 385 -24.86 -14.05 6.54
CA HIS A 385 -25.01 -13.57 5.17
C HIS A 385 -23.72 -13.85 4.40
N THR A 386 -23.84 -14.49 3.24
CA THR A 386 -22.71 -14.76 2.35
C THR A 386 -22.66 -13.72 1.24
N VAL A 387 -21.55 -13.02 1.14
CA VAL A 387 -21.25 -12.05 0.08
C VAL A 387 -20.49 -12.78 -1.04
N ASP A 388 -21.11 -12.89 -2.21
CA ASP A 388 -20.46 -13.44 -3.40
C ASP A 388 -19.63 -12.37 -4.12
N THR A 389 -18.31 -12.51 -4.02
CA THR A 389 -17.32 -11.56 -4.56
C THR A 389 -16.79 -11.98 -5.94
N LYS A 390 -17.27 -13.09 -6.52
CA LYS A 390 -16.69 -13.63 -7.78
C LYS A 390 -16.81 -12.63 -8.93
N ARG A 391 -17.92 -11.91 -9.02
CA ARG A 391 -18.17 -10.90 -10.08
C ARG A 391 -17.37 -9.61 -9.89
N SER A 392 -16.93 -9.34 -8.66
CA SER A 392 -16.10 -8.19 -8.30
C SER A 392 -14.63 -8.57 -8.14
N HIS A 393 -14.19 -9.70 -8.72
CA HIS A 393 -12.79 -10.15 -8.64
C HIS A 393 -12.28 -10.24 -7.19
N GLN A 394 -13.08 -10.80 -6.29
CA GLN A 394 -12.79 -10.98 -4.86
C GLN A 394 -12.79 -9.68 -4.03
N TRP A 395 -13.10 -8.54 -4.64
CA TRP A 395 -13.35 -7.29 -3.92
C TRP A 395 -14.75 -7.27 -3.32
N TYR A 396 -14.90 -6.61 -2.17
CA TYR A 396 -16.19 -6.42 -1.52
C TYR A 396 -16.26 -5.02 -0.88
N ASP A 397 -17.46 -4.46 -0.84
CA ASP A 397 -17.84 -3.25 -0.12
C ASP A 397 -19.29 -3.44 0.29
N VAL A 398 -19.51 -3.72 1.57
CA VAL A 398 -20.83 -4.08 2.09
C VAL A 398 -21.16 -3.21 3.29
N SER A 399 -22.36 -2.63 3.30
CA SER A 399 -22.87 -1.88 4.44
C SER A 399 -24.00 -2.60 5.12
N VAL A 400 -24.01 -2.56 6.46
CA VAL A 400 -25.11 -3.07 7.29
C VAL A 400 -25.67 -1.92 8.12
N ALA A 401 -26.96 -1.62 7.93
CA ALA A 401 -27.70 -0.62 8.68
C ALA A 401 -28.79 -1.27 9.56
N SER A 402 -29.18 -0.61 10.65
CA SER A 402 -30.20 -1.09 11.59
C SER A 402 -31.43 -0.18 11.60
N ASP A 403 -32.63 -0.74 11.68
CA ASP A 403 -33.86 0.05 11.90
C ASP A 403 -34.03 0.52 13.35
N GLY A 404 -33.29 -0.08 14.30
CA GLY A 404 -33.31 0.31 15.71
C GLY A 404 -32.47 1.53 16.04
N ASP A 405 -31.56 1.92 15.14
CA ASP A 405 -30.71 3.11 15.28
C ASP A 405 -30.35 3.65 13.89
N SER A 406 -30.89 4.82 13.53
CA SER A 406 -30.63 5.46 12.24
C SER A 406 -29.18 5.92 12.04
N GLY A 407 -28.38 5.98 13.12
CA GLY A 407 -26.95 6.27 13.10
C GLY A 407 -26.08 5.02 13.03
N TYR A 408 -26.66 3.81 13.09
CA TYR A 408 -25.89 2.57 13.06
C TYR A 408 -25.44 2.23 11.64
N LEU A 409 -24.12 2.11 11.46
CA LEU A 409 -23.49 1.61 10.25
C LEU A 409 -22.34 0.67 10.59
N ARG A 410 -22.26 -0.43 9.83
CA ARG A 410 -21.06 -1.23 9.66
C ARG A 410 -20.77 -1.31 8.17
N ARG A 411 -19.83 -0.51 7.67
CA ARG A 411 -19.30 -0.66 6.30
C ARG A 411 -18.02 -1.45 6.36
N LEU A 412 -17.94 -2.50 5.55
CA LEU A 412 -16.81 -3.40 5.45
C LEU A 412 -16.38 -3.49 3.99
N ALA A 413 -15.18 -3.03 3.69
CA ALA A 413 -14.59 -3.14 2.36
C ALA A 413 -13.20 -3.80 2.40
N GLY A 414 -12.81 -4.40 1.28
CA GLY A 414 -11.52 -5.03 1.11
C GLY A 414 -11.51 -6.05 -0.02
N HIS A 415 -10.49 -6.91 0.00
CA HIS A 415 -10.29 -7.99 -0.97
C HIS A 415 -10.07 -9.32 -0.24
N VAL A 416 -10.64 -10.41 -0.76
CA VAL A 416 -10.46 -11.77 -0.22
C VAL A 416 -9.24 -12.43 -0.87
N GLU A 417 -8.17 -12.60 -0.11
CA GLU A 417 -6.95 -13.23 -0.60
C GLU A 417 -7.10 -14.76 -0.76
N THR A 418 -7.20 -15.22 -2.01
CA THR A 418 -7.30 -16.65 -2.35
C THR A 418 -5.93 -17.33 -2.52
N GLY A 419 -4.84 -16.54 -2.48
CA GLY A 419 -3.48 -16.95 -2.83
C GLY A 419 -3.26 -17.18 -4.33
N ARG A 420 -4.22 -16.79 -5.17
CA ARG A 420 -4.06 -16.74 -6.63
C ARG A 420 -3.90 -15.29 -7.06
N ALA A 421 -3.28 -15.09 -8.22
CA ALA A 421 -3.27 -13.78 -8.86
C ALA A 421 -4.71 -13.23 -9.04
N GLY A 422 -4.89 -11.95 -8.76
CA GLY A 422 -6.18 -11.26 -8.84
C GLY A 422 -6.09 -10.02 -9.74
N THR A 423 -6.93 -9.03 -9.46
CA THR A 423 -6.89 -7.72 -10.12
C THR A 423 -6.95 -6.59 -9.11
N SER A 424 -6.55 -5.39 -9.54
CA SER A 424 -6.88 -4.16 -8.83
C SER A 424 -8.40 -4.02 -8.64
N ASP A 425 -8.79 -3.25 -7.63
CA ASP A 425 -10.17 -2.92 -7.33
C ASP A 425 -10.91 -2.40 -8.58
N PRO A 426 -12.01 -3.07 -9.02
CA PRO A 426 -12.81 -2.62 -10.16
C PRO A 426 -13.45 -1.25 -10.00
N ALA A 427 -13.79 -0.83 -8.78
CA ALA A 427 -14.36 0.48 -8.50
C ALA A 427 -13.37 1.63 -8.78
N LEU A 428 -12.05 1.36 -8.73
CA LEU A 428 -11.04 2.34 -9.16
C LEU A 428 -11.14 2.71 -10.65
N SER A 429 -11.72 1.83 -11.47
CA SER A 429 -11.87 2.05 -12.91
C SER A 429 -13.19 2.70 -13.32
N ALA A 430 -14.10 2.91 -12.37
CA ALA A 430 -15.44 3.45 -12.60
C ALA A 430 -15.54 4.98 -12.37
N GLY A 431 -14.43 5.64 -12.02
CA GLY A 431 -14.36 7.07 -11.68
C GLY A 431 -13.75 7.96 -12.75
#